data_AF-U4KES1-F1
#
_entry.id   AF-U4KES1-F1
#
_cell.length_a   1.000
_cell.length_b   1.000
_cell.length_c   1.000
_cell.angle_alpha   90.00
_cell.angle_beta   90.00
_cell.angle_gamma   90.00
#
_symmetry.space_group_name_H-M   'P 1'
#
loop_
_entity.id
_entity.type
_entity.pdbx_description
1 polymer ?
#
loop_
_entity_poly.entity_id
_entity_poly.type
_entity_poly.pdbx_seq_one_letter_code
_entity_poly.pdbx_strand_id
1 'polypeptide(L)'
;MYSRFLLGISIVGLSGCAIDSKIDHPCLNGYLYSKKFIDSQFVEAWQLIDTYGVQDGCDKALPILESAVIDNEYVDLAALYYDYCTSSVGRIIYYNSSSIYSGEDRGDGLSLDELYWIRDMSSCRKPVEQFAAGLFYLNGYHVEKNTDAAIFLLNSAARSGYGHAQFQLALALMEIGEEDNAKLWLAKAVESGYTKASNLLEALEIIEASE
;
A
#
# COMPACT_ATOMS: atom_id res chain seq x y z
N MET A 1 37.72 26.33 -56.73
CA MET A 1 36.29 26.70 -56.79
C MET A 1 35.49 25.43 -56.56
N TYR A 2 34.91 25.33 -55.36
CA TYR A 2 33.94 24.36 -54.82
C TYR A 2 34.10 22.84 -55.02
N SER A 3 34.51 22.22 -53.91
CA SER A 3 34.17 20.86 -53.47
C SER A 3 32.66 20.63 -53.44
N ARG A 4 32.20 19.42 -53.78
CA ARG A 4 30.96 18.83 -53.25
C ARG A 4 30.97 17.30 -53.39
N PHE A 5 31.27 16.65 -52.26
CA PHE A 5 30.90 15.27 -51.96
C PHE A 5 29.37 15.16 -51.92
N LEU A 6 28.80 14.14 -52.58
CA LEU A 6 27.44 13.67 -52.32
C LEU A 6 27.55 12.23 -51.80
N LEU A 7 27.58 12.09 -50.48
CA LEU A 7 27.37 10.82 -49.80
C LEU A 7 25.85 10.55 -49.79
N GLY A 8 25.47 9.38 -50.31
CA GLY A 8 24.11 8.88 -50.24
C GLY A 8 23.67 8.73 -48.78
N ILE A 9 22.53 9.33 -48.46
CA ILE A 9 21.87 9.16 -47.16
C ILE A 9 21.22 7.78 -47.18
N SER A 10 21.83 6.83 -46.46
CA SER A 10 21.16 5.61 -46.07
C SER A 10 19.99 5.96 -45.16
N ILE A 11 18.79 5.56 -45.57
CA ILE A 11 17.58 5.62 -44.77
C ILE A 11 17.79 4.65 -43.60
N VAL A 12 18.19 5.17 -42.45
CA VAL A 12 18.13 4.39 -41.20
C VAL A 12 16.65 4.30 -40.85
N GLY A 13 16.04 3.17 -41.16
CA GLY A 13 14.75 2.79 -40.61
C GLY A 13 14.89 2.78 -39.09
N LEU A 14 14.27 3.75 -38.42
CA LEU A 14 13.97 3.63 -37.01
C LEU A 14 12.91 2.54 -36.89
N SER A 15 13.36 1.29 -36.79
CA SER A 15 12.61 0.26 -36.09
C SER A 15 12.41 0.79 -34.68
N GLY A 16 11.23 1.37 -34.43
CA GLY A 16 10.83 1.74 -33.09
C GLY A 16 10.93 0.50 -32.22
N CYS A 17 11.94 0.45 -31.35
CA CYS A 17 12.02 -0.55 -30.32
C CYS A 17 10.72 -0.42 -29.51
N ALA A 18 9.99 -1.54 -29.36
CA ALA A 18 8.97 -1.63 -28.34
C ALA A 18 9.63 -1.19 -27.02
N ILE A 19 9.14 -0.09 -26.44
CA ILE A 19 9.56 0.32 -25.11
C ILE A 19 9.06 -0.78 -24.18
N ASP A 20 9.98 -1.53 -23.60
CA ASP A 20 9.69 -2.58 -22.63
C ASP A 20 8.87 -1.93 -21.50
N SER A 21 7.56 -2.18 -21.46
CA SER A 21 6.68 -1.67 -20.41
C SER A 21 7.02 -2.45 -19.14
N LYS A 22 8.03 -1.99 -18.42
CA LYS A 22 8.45 -2.55 -17.13
C LYS A 22 8.64 -1.42 -16.13
N ILE A 23 8.26 -1.68 -14.88
CA ILE A 23 8.57 -0.78 -13.77
C ILE A 23 10.00 -1.09 -13.34
N ASP A 24 10.92 -0.15 -13.56
CA ASP A 24 12.33 -0.31 -13.20
C ASP A 24 12.55 0.01 -11.71
N HIS A 25 12.30 -0.99 -10.85
CA HIS A 25 12.44 -0.85 -9.41
C HIS A 25 13.00 -2.15 -8.79
N PRO A 26 13.97 -2.07 -7.87
CA PRO A 26 14.71 -3.24 -7.36
C PRO A 26 13.83 -4.26 -6.62
N CYS A 27 12.66 -3.85 -6.14
CA CYS A 27 11.72 -4.76 -5.49
C CYS A 27 10.76 -5.45 -6.46
N LEU A 28 10.71 -5.04 -7.73
CA LEU A 28 9.71 -5.50 -8.68
C LEU A 28 10.33 -6.38 -9.76
N ASN A 29 9.71 -7.54 -9.99
CA ASN A 29 9.97 -8.30 -11.20
C ASN A 29 9.02 -7.81 -12.30
N GLY A 30 9.46 -6.79 -13.05
CA GLY A 30 8.65 -6.11 -14.06
C GLY A 30 8.00 -7.02 -15.11
N TYR A 31 8.46 -8.25 -15.30
CA TYR A 31 7.89 -9.23 -16.24
C TYR A 31 6.63 -9.95 -15.72
N LEU A 32 6.30 -9.80 -14.44
CA LEU A 32 5.12 -10.44 -13.84
C LEU A 32 3.83 -9.65 -14.00
N TYR A 33 3.93 -8.36 -14.31
CA TYR A 33 2.79 -7.45 -14.34
C TYR A 33 2.22 -7.30 -15.74
N SER A 34 0.89 -7.19 -15.83
CA SER A 34 0.23 -6.90 -17.10
C SER A 34 0.58 -5.49 -17.58
N LYS A 35 0.61 -5.27 -18.91
CA LYS A 35 0.78 -3.92 -19.48
C LYS A 35 -0.29 -2.94 -18.96
N LYS A 36 -1.53 -3.43 -18.78
CA LYS A 36 -2.63 -2.62 -18.23
C LYS A 36 -2.30 -2.13 -16.82
N PHE A 37 -1.72 -2.99 -15.98
CA PHE A 37 -1.30 -2.62 -14.64
C PHE A 37 -0.17 -1.60 -14.65
N ILE A 38 0.84 -1.83 -15.48
CA ILE A 38 2.00 -0.94 -15.58
C ILE A 38 1.61 0.47 -16.05
N ASP A 39 0.62 0.57 -16.93
CA ASP A 39 0.10 1.84 -17.45
C ASP A 39 -1.05 2.42 -16.58
N SER A 40 -1.29 1.88 -15.38
CA SER A 40 -2.43 2.26 -14.54
C SER A 40 -2.23 3.54 -13.73
N GLN A 41 -3.34 4.17 -13.33
CA GLN A 41 -3.35 5.29 -12.38
C GLN A 41 -2.67 4.93 -11.06
N PHE A 42 -2.84 3.69 -10.59
CA PHE A 42 -2.18 3.22 -9.37
C PHE A 42 -0.64 3.28 -9.49
N VAL A 43 -0.07 2.75 -10.57
CA VAL A 43 1.39 2.74 -10.76
C VAL A 43 1.93 4.17 -10.90
N GLU A 44 1.21 5.05 -11.61
CA GLU A 44 1.55 6.48 -11.68
C GLU A 44 1.61 7.11 -10.28
N ALA A 45 0.57 6.91 -9.47
CA ALA A 45 0.51 7.43 -8.11
C ALA A 45 1.63 6.87 -7.22
N TRP A 46 1.88 5.56 -7.31
CA TRP A 46 2.94 4.91 -6.55
C TRP A 46 4.34 5.45 -6.90
N GLN A 47 4.62 5.70 -8.20
CA GLN A 47 5.90 6.26 -8.62
C GLN A 47 6.17 7.64 -8.01
N LEU A 48 5.13 8.45 -7.83
CA LEU A 48 5.26 9.74 -7.14
C LEU A 48 5.66 9.55 -5.68
N ILE A 49 5.06 8.58 -5.00
CA ILE A 49 5.37 8.27 -3.59
C ILE A 49 6.79 7.71 -3.46
N ASP A 50 7.19 6.79 -4.33
CA ASP A 50 8.53 6.19 -4.29
C ASP A 50 9.62 7.22 -4.63
N THR A 51 9.33 8.15 -5.56
CA THR A 51 10.29 9.19 -5.99
C THR A 51 10.44 10.33 -4.98
N TYR A 52 9.32 10.84 -4.45
CA TYR A 52 9.31 12.04 -3.61
C TYR A 52 9.18 11.76 -2.11
N GLY A 53 9.02 10.48 -1.73
CA GLY A 53 8.79 10.07 -0.35
C GLY A 53 7.36 10.36 0.12
N VAL A 54 7.05 9.94 1.36
CA VAL A 54 5.67 9.98 1.89
C VAL A 54 5.12 11.40 1.95
N GLN A 55 5.91 12.39 2.39
CA GLN A 55 5.40 13.75 2.59
C GLN A 55 5.00 14.41 1.25
N ASP A 56 5.97 14.63 0.35
CA ASP A 56 5.71 15.34 -0.91
C ASP A 56 5.05 14.46 -1.98
N GLY A 57 5.30 13.15 -1.93
CA GLY A 57 4.76 12.18 -2.88
C GLY A 57 3.27 11.91 -2.65
N CYS A 58 2.83 11.80 -1.40
CA CYS A 58 1.41 11.61 -1.10
C CYS A 58 0.56 12.79 -1.56
N ASP A 59 1.00 14.04 -1.35
CA ASP A 59 0.27 15.23 -1.81
C ASP A 59 0.00 15.21 -3.33
N LYS A 60 0.94 14.65 -4.11
CA LYS A 60 0.81 14.50 -5.56
C LYS A 60 -0.02 13.28 -5.95
N ALA A 61 0.12 12.19 -5.21
CA ALA A 61 -0.50 10.91 -5.51
C ALA A 61 -1.98 10.85 -5.13
N LEU A 62 -2.39 11.52 -4.05
CA LEU A 62 -3.76 11.50 -3.54
C LEU A 62 -4.85 11.73 -4.62
N PRO A 63 -4.82 12.77 -5.46
CA PRO A 63 -5.86 12.96 -6.48
C PRO A 63 -5.93 11.81 -7.49
N ILE A 64 -4.79 11.18 -7.81
CA ILE A 64 -4.71 10.05 -8.73
C ILE A 64 -5.25 8.78 -8.07
N LEU A 65 -4.92 8.56 -6.79
CA LEU A 65 -5.45 7.45 -5.99
C LEU A 65 -6.98 7.55 -5.83
N GLU A 66 -7.51 8.76 -5.60
CA GLU A 66 -8.97 8.97 -5.55
C GLU A 66 -9.63 8.59 -6.88
N SER A 67 -9.04 9.03 -7.99
CA SER A 67 -9.52 8.71 -9.34
C SER A 67 -9.49 7.21 -9.63
N ALA A 68 -8.39 6.53 -9.29
CA ALA A 68 -8.24 5.08 -9.44
C ALA A 68 -9.31 4.30 -8.68
N VAL A 69 -9.65 4.70 -7.44
CA VAL A 69 -10.73 4.05 -6.70
C VAL A 69 -12.10 4.33 -7.33
N ILE A 70 -12.37 5.56 -7.77
CA ILE A 70 -13.63 5.92 -8.42
C ILE A 70 -13.84 5.13 -9.73
N ASP A 71 -12.77 4.94 -10.50
CA ASP A 71 -12.78 4.21 -11.76
C ASP A 71 -12.73 2.68 -11.57
N ASN A 72 -12.63 2.21 -10.32
CA ASN A 72 -12.47 0.80 -9.95
C ASN A 72 -11.23 0.15 -10.59
N GLU A 73 -10.13 0.90 -10.67
CA GLU A 73 -8.85 0.48 -11.22
C GLU A 73 -7.88 0.11 -10.10
N TYR A 74 -7.56 -1.19 -9.97
CA TYR A 74 -6.65 -1.72 -8.94
C TYR A 74 -6.97 -1.16 -7.55
N VAL A 75 -8.27 -1.23 -7.22
CA VAL A 75 -8.93 -0.50 -6.14
C VAL A 75 -8.36 -0.85 -4.78
N ASP A 76 -7.91 -2.08 -4.58
CA ASP A 76 -7.35 -2.53 -3.30
C ASP A 76 -6.01 -1.85 -3.03
N LEU A 77 -5.12 -1.81 -4.02
CA LEU A 77 -3.86 -1.08 -3.88
C LEU A 77 -4.07 0.44 -3.81
N ALA A 78 -4.97 0.99 -4.62
CA ALA A 78 -5.28 2.41 -4.59
C ALA A 78 -5.83 2.83 -3.22
N ALA A 79 -6.75 2.05 -2.63
CA ALA A 79 -7.30 2.31 -1.31
C ALA A 79 -6.26 2.17 -0.20
N LEU A 80 -5.37 1.17 -0.28
CA LEU A 80 -4.26 1.01 0.67
C LEU A 80 -3.32 2.21 0.66
N TYR A 81 -2.89 2.65 -0.52
CA TYR A 81 -2.00 3.79 -0.65
C TYR A 81 -2.69 5.11 -0.30
N TYR A 82 -3.99 5.23 -0.57
CA TYR A 82 -4.77 6.37 -0.12
C TYR A 82 -4.77 6.43 1.40
N ASP A 83 -5.09 5.33 2.08
CA ASP A 83 -5.04 5.24 3.55
C ASP A 83 -3.65 5.57 4.10
N TYR A 84 -2.60 5.00 3.50
CA TYR A 84 -1.23 5.27 3.91
C TYR A 84 -0.86 6.76 3.81
N CYS A 85 -1.37 7.44 2.79
CA CYS A 85 -1.16 8.86 2.58
C CYS A 85 -2.06 9.76 3.44
N THR A 86 -3.14 9.23 4.02
CA THR A 86 -4.04 10.00 4.88
C THR A 86 -3.87 9.62 6.34
N SER A 87 -3.31 10.52 7.15
CA SER A 87 -3.19 10.34 8.61
C SER A 87 -4.54 10.35 9.33
N SER A 88 -5.59 10.88 8.72
CA SER A 88 -6.97 10.79 9.23
C SER A 88 -7.64 9.60 8.58
N VAL A 89 -8.64 9.00 9.24
CA VAL A 89 -9.55 8.04 8.60
C VAL A 89 -9.92 8.63 7.25
N GLY A 90 -9.34 8.09 6.17
CA GLY A 90 -9.61 8.53 4.81
C GLY A 90 -11.12 8.47 4.56
N ARG A 91 -11.60 9.02 3.45
CA ARG A 91 -13.04 8.92 3.15
C ARG A 91 -13.46 7.45 3.27
N ILE A 92 -14.39 7.16 4.18
CA ILE A 92 -14.82 5.79 4.56
C ILE A 92 -15.15 4.93 3.33
N ILE A 93 -15.57 5.57 2.24
CA ILE A 93 -15.79 4.97 0.94
C ILE A 93 -14.60 4.14 0.43
N TYR A 94 -13.35 4.58 0.63
CA TYR A 94 -12.19 3.90 0.07
C TYR A 94 -11.85 2.61 0.81
N TYR A 95 -11.94 2.60 2.15
CA TYR A 95 -11.78 1.38 2.93
C TYR A 95 -12.86 0.34 2.61
N ASN A 96 -14.11 0.78 2.48
CA ASN A 96 -15.22 -0.13 2.22
C ASN A 96 -15.14 -0.77 0.83
N SER A 97 -14.51 -0.08 -0.14
CA SER A 97 -14.25 -0.60 -1.48
C SER A 97 -13.18 -1.67 -1.54
N SER A 98 -12.33 -1.81 -0.50
CA SER A 98 -11.22 -2.74 -0.53
C SER A 98 -11.55 -4.08 0.13
N SER A 99 -11.27 -5.15 -0.61
CA SER A 99 -11.36 -6.55 -0.17
C SER A 99 -10.34 -6.86 0.93
N ILE A 100 -9.19 -6.16 0.95
CA ILE A 100 -8.14 -6.33 1.97
C ILE A 100 -8.64 -5.96 3.37
N TYR A 101 -9.34 -4.83 3.50
CA TYR A 101 -9.88 -4.39 4.80
C TYR A 101 -11.08 -5.19 5.25
N SER A 102 -11.95 -5.60 4.32
CA SER A 102 -13.14 -6.39 4.66
C SER A 102 -12.82 -7.85 4.95
N GLY A 103 -11.73 -8.39 4.39
CA GLY A 103 -11.37 -9.80 4.51
C GLY A 103 -12.33 -10.74 3.77
N GLU A 104 -13.24 -10.19 2.96
CA GLU A 104 -14.26 -10.94 2.23
C GLU A 104 -13.83 -11.12 0.77
N ASP A 105 -13.86 -12.37 0.28
CA ASP A 105 -13.79 -12.63 -1.16
C ASP A 105 -15.18 -12.35 -1.78
N ARG A 106 -15.34 -11.13 -2.29
CA ARG A 106 -16.59 -10.65 -2.89
C ARG A 106 -16.75 -11.08 -4.36
N GLY A 107 -15.86 -11.93 -4.87
CA GLY A 107 -15.86 -12.39 -6.27
C GLY A 107 -15.31 -11.37 -7.28
N ASP A 108 -15.06 -10.15 -6.83
CA ASP A 108 -14.33 -9.05 -7.49
C ASP A 108 -13.06 -8.65 -6.71
N GLY A 109 -12.56 -9.55 -5.85
CA GLY A 109 -11.37 -9.34 -5.03
C GLY A 109 -10.08 -9.17 -5.85
N LEU A 110 -8.95 -9.13 -5.14
CA LEU A 110 -7.64 -8.80 -5.68
C LEU A 110 -7.32 -9.45 -7.03
N SER A 111 -6.92 -8.62 -7.98
CA SER A 111 -6.36 -9.10 -9.25
C SER A 111 -5.02 -9.80 -9.03
N LEU A 112 -4.61 -10.63 -10.01
CA LEU A 112 -3.29 -11.27 -9.97
C LEU A 112 -2.14 -10.25 -9.91
N ASP A 113 -2.29 -9.11 -10.59
CA ASP A 113 -1.30 -8.03 -10.55
C ASP A 113 -1.17 -7.46 -9.12
N GLU A 114 -2.29 -7.25 -8.41
CA GLU A 114 -2.27 -6.75 -7.03
C GLU A 114 -1.71 -7.79 -6.05
N LEU A 115 -2.03 -9.07 -6.22
CA LEU A 115 -1.43 -10.15 -5.42
C LEU A 115 0.09 -10.23 -5.59
N TYR A 116 0.58 -10.14 -6.83
CA TYR A 116 2.03 -10.11 -7.09
C TYR A 116 2.68 -8.84 -6.54
N TRP A 117 2.02 -7.69 -6.65
CA TRP A 117 2.49 -6.46 -6.07
C TRP A 117 2.67 -6.57 -4.55
N ILE A 118 1.63 -7.02 -3.85
CA ILE A 118 1.66 -7.19 -2.38
C ILE A 118 2.77 -8.16 -1.98
N ARG A 119 2.90 -9.30 -2.68
CA ARG A 119 3.97 -10.27 -2.42
C ARG A 119 5.35 -9.63 -2.56
N ASP A 120 5.62 -9.01 -3.70
CA ASP A 120 6.96 -8.54 -4.06
C ASP A 120 7.38 -7.37 -3.17
N MET A 121 6.50 -6.40 -2.97
CA MET A 121 6.78 -5.21 -2.15
C MET A 121 6.82 -5.53 -0.65
N SER A 122 5.98 -6.46 -0.17
CA SER A 122 6.07 -6.97 1.21
C SER A 122 7.40 -7.68 1.47
N SER A 123 7.88 -8.49 0.51
CA SER A 123 9.20 -9.14 0.59
C SER A 123 10.35 -8.13 0.63
N CYS A 124 10.14 -6.96 0.00
CA CYS A 124 11.05 -5.82 0.03
C CYS A 124 10.84 -4.90 1.25
N ARG A 125 9.99 -5.29 2.20
CA ARG A 125 9.70 -4.57 3.45
C ARG A 125 9.09 -3.19 3.26
N LYS A 126 8.30 -3.00 2.21
CA LYS A 126 7.52 -1.78 2.01
C LYS A 126 6.33 -1.79 2.97
N PRO A 127 6.06 -0.68 3.69
CA PRO A 127 5.14 -0.68 4.83
C PRO A 127 3.68 -0.93 4.44
N VAL A 128 3.25 -0.44 3.28
CA VAL A 128 1.86 -0.62 2.80
C VAL A 128 1.57 -2.09 2.52
N GLU A 129 2.49 -2.79 1.87
CA GLU A 129 2.29 -4.20 1.53
C GLU A 129 2.58 -5.16 2.68
N GLN A 130 3.45 -4.77 3.63
CA GLN A 130 3.54 -5.49 4.90
C GLN A 130 2.26 -5.37 5.72
N PHE A 131 1.62 -4.20 5.72
CA PHE A 131 0.31 -4.01 6.34
C PHE A 131 -0.74 -4.90 5.67
N ALA A 132 -0.84 -4.88 4.34
CA ALA A 132 -1.74 -5.72 3.57
C ALA A 132 -1.54 -7.22 3.85
N ALA A 133 -0.30 -7.69 3.80
CA ALA A 133 0.04 -9.07 4.11
C ALA A 133 -0.26 -9.43 5.58
N GLY A 134 -0.08 -8.48 6.51
CA GLY A 134 -0.49 -8.63 7.89
C GLY A 134 -2.00 -8.87 8.03
N LEU A 135 -2.82 -8.10 7.30
CA LEU A 135 -4.27 -8.29 7.25
C LEU A 135 -4.68 -9.62 6.60
N PHE A 136 -3.95 -10.10 5.59
CA PHE A 136 -4.19 -11.43 5.02
C PHE A 136 -4.08 -12.52 6.09
N TYR A 137 -2.99 -12.52 6.85
CA TYR A 137 -2.81 -13.48 7.93
C TYR A 137 -3.74 -13.24 9.12
N LEU A 138 -4.12 -12.00 9.43
CA LEU A 138 -5.02 -11.70 10.55
C LEU A 138 -6.44 -12.22 10.26
N ASN A 139 -6.90 -12.04 9.02
CA ASN A 139 -8.27 -12.36 8.60
C ASN A 139 -8.39 -13.76 7.98
N GLY A 140 -7.29 -14.40 7.60
CA GLY A 140 -7.32 -15.63 6.81
C GLY A 140 -7.77 -15.39 5.36
N TYR A 141 -7.45 -14.22 4.80
CA TYR A 141 -7.82 -13.82 3.44
C TYR A 141 -6.68 -14.20 2.47
N HIS A 142 -6.97 -15.06 1.48
CA HIS A 142 -6.00 -15.71 0.57
C HIS A 142 -4.94 -16.63 1.22
N VAL A 143 -4.79 -16.60 2.53
CA VAL A 143 -3.86 -17.43 3.32
C VAL A 143 -4.55 -17.98 4.57
N GLU A 144 -3.98 -19.03 5.18
CA GLU A 144 -4.49 -19.50 6.47
C GLU A 144 -4.25 -18.43 7.56
N LYS A 145 -5.26 -18.25 8.43
CA LYS A 145 -5.15 -17.31 9.55
C LYS A 145 -3.95 -17.66 10.43
N ASN A 146 -3.09 -16.67 10.69
CA ASN A 146 -1.92 -16.80 11.54
C ASN A 146 -1.63 -15.48 12.26
N THR A 147 -2.06 -15.39 13.53
CA THR A 147 -1.92 -14.18 14.32
C THR A 147 -0.46 -13.77 14.55
N ASP A 148 0.46 -14.72 14.75
CA ASP A 148 1.88 -14.41 14.96
C ASP A 148 2.53 -13.80 13.71
N ALA A 149 2.22 -14.36 12.54
CA ALA A 149 2.68 -13.81 11.26
C ALA A 149 2.08 -12.43 11.00
N ALA A 150 0.79 -12.25 11.32
CA ALA A 150 0.12 -10.96 11.22
C ALA A 150 0.79 -9.90 12.11
N ILE A 151 1.01 -10.20 13.40
CA ILE A 151 1.69 -9.31 14.35
C ILE A 151 3.09 -8.95 13.86
N PHE A 152 3.85 -9.92 13.34
CA PHE A 152 5.20 -9.65 12.81
C PHE A 152 5.17 -8.64 11.66
N LEU A 153 4.28 -8.83 10.69
CA LEU A 153 4.15 -7.96 9.52
C LEU A 153 3.58 -6.58 9.88
N LEU A 154 2.53 -6.55 10.70
CA LEU A 154 1.92 -5.31 11.19
C LEU A 154 2.90 -4.50 12.03
N ASN A 155 3.70 -5.14 12.87
CA ASN A 155 4.78 -4.47 13.62
C ASN A 155 5.82 -3.83 12.70
N SER A 156 6.19 -4.51 11.60
CA SER A 156 7.13 -3.94 10.63
C SER A 156 6.54 -2.70 9.93
N ALA A 157 5.28 -2.76 9.52
CA ALA A 157 4.57 -1.62 8.93
C ALA A 157 4.35 -0.46 9.94
N ALA A 158 3.92 -0.78 11.17
CA ALA A 158 3.65 0.20 12.24
C ALA A 158 4.89 1.04 12.60
N ARG A 159 6.08 0.45 12.52
CA ARG A 159 7.36 1.13 12.77
C ARG A 159 7.70 2.21 11.73
N SER A 160 7.05 2.22 10.57
CA SER A 160 7.22 3.29 9.59
C SER A 160 6.40 4.55 9.89
N GLY A 161 5.64 4.58 10.99
CA GLY A 161 4.68 5.66 11.28
C GLY A 161 3.31 5.47 10.62
N TYR A 162 3.03 4.30 10.04
CA TYR A 162 1.73 4.03 9.43
C TYR A 162 0.66 3.87 10.52
N GLY A 163 -0.12 4.92 10.75
CA GLY A 163 -1.09 5.00 11.84
C GLY A 163 -2.13 3.86 11.85
N HIS A 164 -2.60 3.45 10.68
CA HIS A 164 -3.55 2.33 10.60
C HIS A 164 -2.88 0.99 10.96
N ALA A 165 -1.64 0.75 10.53
CA ALA A 165 -0.88 -0.42 10.93
C ALA A 165 -0.62 -0.45 12.44
N GLN A 166 -0.33 0.70 13.06
CA GLN A 166 -0.19 0.82 14.51
C GLN A 166 -1.48 0.47 15.25
N PHE A 167 -2.62 0.94 14.74
CA PHE A 167 -3.93 0.59 15.30
C PHE A 167 -4.26 -0.89 15.15
N GLN A 168 -4.07 -1.47 13.96
CA GLN A 168 -4.33 -2.91 13.73
C GLN A 168 -3.40 -3.81 14.55
N LEU A 169 -2.14 -3.42 14.72
CA LEU A 169 -1.21 -4.11 15.62
C LEU A 169 -1.70 -4.07 17.07
N ALA A 170 -2.17 -2.91 17.54
CA ALA A 170 -2.72 -2.81 18.89
C ALA A 170 -3.90 -3.75 19.10
N LEU A 171 -4.84 -3.80 18.14
CA LEU A 171 -5.97 -4.74 18.20
C LEU A 171 -5.50 -6.20 18.26
N ALA A 172 -4.54 -6.59 17.41
CA ALA A 172 -4.00 -7.94 17.41
C ALA A 172 -3.28 -8.30 18.72
N LEU A 173 -2.60 -7.33 19.35
CA LEU A 173 -1.96 -7.52 20.66
C LEU A 173 -2.99 -7.69 21.79
N MET A 174 -4.10 -6.95 21.75
CA MET A 174 -5.19 -7.12 22.71
C MET A 174 -5.81 -8.52 22.62
N GLU A 175 -5.98 -9.05 21.41
CA GLU A 175 -6.53 -10.41 21.20
C GLU A 175 -5.68 -11.51 21.85
N ILE A 176 -4.37 -11.29 22.03
CA ILE A 176 -3.46 -12.25 22.66
C ILE A 176 -3.11 -11.91 24.12
N GLY A 177 -3.77 -10.91 24.71
CA GLY A 177 -3.57 -10.51 26.11
C GLY A 177 -2.34 -9.63 26.37
N GLU A 178 -1.79 -8.99 25.33
CA GLU A 178 -0.63 -8.08 25.41
C GLU A 178 -1.07 -6.61 25.50
N GLU A 179 -1.98 -6.31 26.43
CA GLU A 179 -2.67 -5.01 26.53
C GLU A 179 -1.74 -3.82 26.79
N ASP A 180 -0.70 -4.00 27.60
CA ASP A 180 0.29 -2.94 27.84
C ASP A 180 1.03 -2.54 26.56
N ASN A 181 1.40 -3.53 25.74
CA ASN A 181 2.00 -3.28 24.44
C ASN A 181 0.99 -2.66 23.47
N ALA A 182 -0.28 -3.07 23.53
CA ALA A 182 -1.34 -2.49 22.72
C ALA A 182 -1.55 -0.99 23.02
N LYS A 183 -1.58 -0.59 24.30
CA LYS A 183 -1.70 0.83 24.72
C LYS A 183 -0.56 1.68 24.13
N LEU A 184 0.68 1.17 24.14
CA LEU A 184 1.82 1.86 23.53
C LEU A 184 1.64 2.10 22.03
N TRP A 185 1.08 1.12 21.31
CA TRP A 185 0.82 1.26 19.88
C TRP A 185 -0.39 2.14 19.56
N LEU A 186 -1.44 2.13 20.41
CA LEU A 186 -2.55 3.08 20.29
C LEU A 186 -2.08 4.52 20.48
N ALA A 187 -1.23 4.79 21.47
CA ALA A 187 -0.65 6.12 21.65
C ALA A 187 0.11 6.59 20.39
N LYS A 188 0.92 5.69 19.79
CA LYS A 188 1.61 5.98 18.51
C LYS A 188 0.64 6.23 17.36
N ALA A 189 -0.45 5.47 17.29
CA ALA A 189 -1.48 5.67 16.27
C ALA A 189 -2.13 7.06 16.40
N VAL A 190 -2.40 7.51 17.62
CA VAL A 190 -2.88 8.88 17.90
C VAL A 190 -1.85 9.94 17.48
N GLU A 191 -0.58 9.77 17.84
CA GLU A 191 0.51 10.66 17.40
C GLU A 191 0.64 10.74 15.87
N SER A 192 0.37 9.62 15.20
CA SER A 192 0.38 9.51 13.73
C SER A 192 -0.91 10.03 13.08
N GLY A 193 -1.84 10.58 13.86
CA GLY A 193 -3.10 11.19 13.41
C GLY A 193 -4.31 10.25 13.33
N TYR A 194 -4.15 8.95 13.63
CA TYR A 194 -5.21 7.96 13.52
C TYR A 194 -6.20 8.07 14.68
N THR A 195 -7.17 8.98 14.54
CA THR A 195 -8.08 9.41 15.63
C THR A 195 -8.94 8.31 16.24
N LYS A 196 -9.26 7.24 15.50
CA LYS A 196 -9.99 6.07 16.05
C LYS A 196 -9.25 5.41 17.21
N ALA A 197 -7.91 5.51 17.25
CA ALA A 197 -7.12 4.98 18.34
C ALA A 197 -7.35 5.72 19.68
N SER A 198 -7.70 7.01 19.63
CA SER A 198 -7.87 7.83 20.84
C SER A 198 -8.99 7.32 21.73
N ASN A 199 -10.14 6.99 21.14
CA ASN A 199 -11.29 6.51 21.90
C ASN A 199 -11.02 5.16 22.57
N LEU A 200 -10.27 4.28 21.89
CA LEU A 200 -9.91 2.97 22.44
C LEU A 200 -8.87 3.10 23.55
N LEU A 201 -7.87 3.97 23.36
CA LEU A 201 -6.87 4.24 24.39
C LEU A 201 -7.51 4.80 25.67
N GLU A 202 -8.39 5.79 25.54
CA GLU A 202 -9.13 6.37 26.67
C GLU A 202 -9.96 5.31 27.41
N ALA A 203 -10.65 4.42 26.68
CA ALA A 203 -11.43 3.36 27.30
C ALA A 203 -10.57 2.39 28.11
N LEU A 204 -9.37 2.03 27.62
CA LEU A 204 -8.45 1.14 28.33
C LEU A 204 -7.88 1.78 29.59
N GLU A 205 -7.51 3.07 29.53
CA GLU A 205 -6.99 3.81 30.68
C GLU A 205 -8.04 3.98 31.80
N ILE A 206 -9.31 4.15 31.43
CA ILE A 206 -10.42 4.23 32.41
C ILE A 206 -10.62 2.89 33.12
N ILE A 207 -10.55 1.76 32.40
CA ILE A 207 -10.71 0.43 32.99
C ILE A 207 -9.60 0.17 34.01
N GLU A 208 -8.34 0.44 33.65
CA GLU A 208 -7.20 0.28 34.55
C GLU A 208 -7.29 1.18 35.79
N ALA A 209 -7.81 2.41 35.65
CA ALA A 209 -8.02 3.30 36.79
C ALA A 209 -9.17 2.86 37.74
N SER A 210 -9.96 1.85 37.34
CA SER A 210 -11.11 1.34 38.10
C SER A 210 -10.87 0.01 38.81
N GLU A 211 -9.72 -0.64 38.57
CA GLU A 211 -9.26 -1.87 39.22
C GLU A 211 -8.39 -1.59 40.46
#